data_AF-A0A3D3GJD1-F1
#
_entry.id   AF-A0A3D3GJD1-F1
#
_cell.length_a   1.000
_cell.length_b   1.000
_cell.length_c   1.000
_cell.angle_alpha   90.00
_cell.angle_beta   90.00
_cell.angle_gamma   90.00
#
_symmetry.space_group_name_H-M   'P 1'
#
loop_
_entity.id
_entity.type
_entity.pdbx_description
1 polymer ?
#
loop_
_entity_poly.entity_id
_entity_poly.type
_entity_poly.pdbx_seq_one_letter_code
_entity_poly.pdbx_strand_id
1 'polypeptide(L)'
;MAKKRSALSAHGKPQAKSAKHIRDSKIDFSDIPELSDEQLKSMRRIGRPLLGAAPRKMIAVRLDTEVLESLKSEARRSRKPYQSLINEILAKHVKKAA
;
A
#
# COMPACT_ATOMS: atom_id res chain seq x y z
N MET A 1 -29.99 -13.03 18.59
CA MET A 1 -29.22 -11.85 18.11
C MET A 1 -28.32 -12.27 16.96
N ALA A 2 -28.46 -11.63 15.80
CA ALA A 2 -27.85 -12.06 14.54
C ALA A 2 -26.32 -11.96 14.59
N LYS A 3 -25.63 -13.09 14.37
CA LYS A 3 -24.18 -13.16 14.25
C LYS A 3 -23.79 -12.79 12.81
N LYS A 4 -23.19 -11.61 12.60
CA LYS A 4 -22.59 -11.26 11.30
C LYS A 4 -21.49 -12.27 10.98
N ARG A 5 -21.67 -13.09 9.93
CA ARG A 5 -20.62 -13.95 9.36
C ARG A 5 -19.86 -13.19 8.27
N SER A 6 -19.15 -12.13 8.63
CA SER A 6 -18.20 -11.50 7.71
C SER A 6 -16.87 -12.23 7.78
N ALA A 7 -16.77 -13.38 7.09
CA ALA A 7 -15.51 -14.03 6.80
C ALA A 7 -14.94 -13.48 5.49
N LEU A 8 -14.47 -12.23 5.51
CA LEU A 8 -13.55 -11.72 4.50
C LEU A 8 -12.14 -12.17 4.89
N SER A 9 -11.83 -13.43 4.59
CA SER A 9 -10.46 -13.98 4.67
C SER A 9 -10.25 -15.12 3.68
N ALA A 10 -10.80 -14.98 2.46
CA ALA A 10 -10.27 -15.74 1.35
C ALA A 10 -8.90 -15.14 1.00
N HIS A 11 -7.83 -15.65 1.63
CA HIS A 11 -6.56 -15.71 0.94
C HIS A 11 -6.81 -16.58 -0.29
N GLY A 12 -7.08 -15.93 -1.44
CA GLY A 12 -7.13 -16.63 -2.71
C GLY A 12 -5.81 -17.37 -2.86
N LYS A 13 -5.86 -18.70 -2.85
CA LYS A 13 -4.74 -19.52 -3.31
C LYS A 13 -4.37 -18.99 -4.70
N PRO A 14 -3.09 -18.77 -5.03
CA PRO A 14 -2.73 -18.43 -6.39
C PRO A 14 -3.33 -19.50 -7.30
N GLN A 15 -4.26 -19.10 -8.17
CA GLN A 15 -4.74 -19.97 -9.23
C GLN A 15 -3.55 -20.17 -10.17
N ALA A 16 -3.09 -21.42 -10.22
CA ALA A 16 -1.96 -21.92 -11.00
C ALA A 16 -0.55 -21.71 -10.40
N LYS A 17 0.21 -22.81 -10.46
CA LYS A 17 1.69 -22.81 -10.44
C LYS A 17 2.15 -21.88 -11.56
N SER A 18 3.26 -21.14 -11.35
CA SER A 18 3.91 -20.30 -12.37
C SER A 18 3.79 -20.96 -13.75
N ALA A 19 2.96 -20.38 -14.61
CA ALA A 19 2.92 -20.78 -16.00
C ALA A 19 4.32 -20.57 -16.56
N LYS A 20 4.83 -21.56 -17.31
CA LYS A 20 6.08 -21.41 -18.05
C LYS A 20 5.95 -20.15 -18.91
N HIS A 21 7.04 -19.38 -19.03
CA HIS A 21 7.05 -18.18 -19.86
C HIS A 21 6.53 -18.50 -21.28
N ILE A 22 5.49 -17.79 -21.70
CA ILE A 22 4.93 -17.84 -23.05
C ILE A 22 5.62 -16.74 -23.86
N ARG A 23 5.99 -17.04 -25.11
CA ARG A 23 6.60 -16.06 -26.02
C ARG A 23 5.54 -15.06 -26.48
N ASP A 24 5.90 -13.80 -26.65
CA ASP A 24 4.99 -12.72 -27.06
C ASP A 24 4.19 -13.06 -28.34
N SER A 25 4.82 -13.75 -29.29
CA SER A 25 4.17 -14.20 -30.54
C SER A 25 3.01 -15.19 -30.35
N LYS A 26 2.80 -15.70 -29.13
CA LYS A 26 1.72 -16.62 -28.77
C LYS A 26 0.65 -15.98 -27.87
N ILE A 27 0.77 -14.68 -27.60
CA ILE A 27 -0.28 -13.94 -26.89
C ILE A 27 -1.45 -13.80 -27.87
N ASP A 28 -2.63 -14.22 -27.43
CA ASP A 28 -3.88 -14.05 -28.16
C ASP A 28 -4.45 -12.67 -27.82
N PHE A 29 -4.75 -11.89 -28.87
CA PHE A 29 -5.31 -10.54 -28.77
C PHE A 29 -6.72 -10.45 -29.36
N SER A 30 -7.38 -11.60 -29.59
CA SER A 30 -8.72 -11.64 -30.18
C SER A 30 -9.79 -11.04 -29.27
N ASP A 31 -9.61 -11.11 -27.95
CA ASP A 31 -10.53 -10.57 -26.94
C ASP A 31 -10.11 -9.18 -26.43
N ILE A 32 -8.80 -8.91 -26.36
CA ILE A 32 -8.23 -7.65 -25.89
C ILE A 32 -7.12 -7.21 -26.85
N PRO A 33 -7.30 -6.12 -27.62
CA PRO A 33 -6.28 -5.64 -28.54
C PRO A 33 -5.08 -5.02 -27.80
N GLU A 34 -3.94 -4.95 -28.48
CA GLU A 34 -2.75 -4.26 -27.97
C GLU A 34 -3.03 -2.77 -27.73
N LEU A 35 -2.45 -2.25 -26.65
CA LEU A 35 -2.48 -0.82 -26.35
C LEU A 35 -1.46 -0.08 -27.21
N SER A 36 -1.84 1.07 -27.75
CA SER A 36 -0.88 1.94 -28.46
C SER A 36 0.12 2.58 -27.50
N ASP A 37 1.28 2.98 -28.02
CA ASP A 37 2.30 3.70 -27.25
C ASP A 37 1.75 4.99 -26.63
N GLU A 38 0.86 5.68 -27.33
CA GLU A 38 0.19 6.88 -26.83
C GLU A 38 -0.74 6.56 -25.66
N GLN A 39 -1.50 5.47 -25.76
CA GLN A 39 -2.36 4.99 -24.69
C GLN A 39 -1.53 4.61 -23.47
N LEU A 40 -0.45 3.82 -23.65
CA LEU A 40 0.48 3.44 -22.59
C LEU A 40 1.10 4.64 -21.90
N LYS A 41 1.54 5.65 -22.66
CA LYS A 41 2.14 6.89 -22.13
C LYS A 41 1.17 7.70 -21.28
N SER A 42 -0.12 7.66 -21.61
CA SER A 42 -1.18 8.36 -20.86
C SER A 42 -1.63 7.62 -19.60
N MET A 43 -1.23 6.34 -19.42
CA MET A 43 -1.66 5.55 -18.27
C MET A 43 -1.10 6.13 -16.96
N ARG A 44 -2.00 6.45 -16.03
CA ARG A 44 -1.63 6.81 -14.66
C ARG A 44 -1.51 5.54 -13.82
N ARG A 45 -0.35 5.34 -13.16
CA ARG A 45 -0.19 4.24 -12.19
C ARG A 45 -1.24 4.37 -11.09
N ILE A 46 -2.24 3.49 -11.11
CA ILE A 46 -3.22 3.33 -10.03
C ILE A 46 -2.67 2.31 -9.02
N GLY A 47 -1.74 2.76 -8.19
CA GLY A 47 -1.13 1.96 -7.12
C GLY A 47 -1.12 2.72 -5.79
N ARG A 48 -0.60 2.10 -4.73
CA ARG A 48 -0.41 2.80 -3.45
C ARG A 48 0.44 4.05 -3.71
N PRO A 49 -0.06 5.26 -3.42
CA PRO A 49 0.71 6.48 -3.62
C PRO A 49 2.01 6.40 -2.82
N LEU A 50 3.11 6.79 -3.45
CA LEU A 50 4.40 6.91 -2.79
C LEU A 50 4.28 8.03 -1.75
N LEU A 51 4.36 7.68 -0.46
CA LEU A 51 4.36 8.64 0.66
C LEU A 51 5.77 9.23 0.89
N GLY A 52 6.46 9.63 -0.19
CA GLY A 52 7.85 10.11 -0.20
C GLY A 52 8.63 9.65 -1.45
N ALA A 53 9.97 9.82 -1.44
CA ALA A 53 10.85 9.40 -2.54
C ALA A 53 10.95 7.87 -2.72
N ALA A 54 10.60 7.10 -1.68
CA ALA A 54 10.64 5.65 -1.66
C ALA A 54 9.42 5.07 -0.91
N PRO A 55 9.02 3.81 -1.19
CA PRO A 55 7.97 3.14 -0.44
C PRO A 55 8.35 2.99 1.04
N ARG A 56 7.39 3.22 1.94
CA ARG A 56 7.60 3.02 3.38
C ARG A 56 7.80 1.53 3.68
N LYS A 57 8.80 1.22 4.50
CA LYS A 57 9.00 -0.13 5.04
C LYS A 57 8.07 -0.35 6.23
N MET A 58 7.44 -1.53 6.30
CA MET A 58 6.63 -1.91 7.45
C MET A 58 7.56 -2.36 8.58
N ILE A 59 7.39 -1.80 9.77
CA ILE A 59 8.13 -2.16 10.97
C ILE A 59 7.15 -2.46 12.10
N ALA A 60 7.53 -3.37 12.99
CA ALA A 60 6.85 -3.58 14.26
C ALA A 60 7.60 -2.80 15.34
N VAL A 61 6.91 -1.87 16.02
CA VAL A 61 7.44 -1.09 17.14
C VAL A 61 6.48 -1.22 18.30
N ARG A 62 7.02 -1.41 19.51
CA ARG A 62 6.25 -1.34 20.75
C ARG A 62 6.26 0.10 21.25
N LEU A 63 5.09 0.62 21.57
CA LEU A 63 4.90 1.95 22.16
C LEU A 63 4.07 1.78 23.43
N ASP A 64 4.34 2.60 24.44
CA ASP A 64 3.50 2.64 25.63
C ASP A 64 2.08 3.07 25.26
N THR A 65 1.10 2.52 25.97
CA THR A 65 -0.32 2.78 25.70
C THR A 65 -0.65 4.26 25.76
N GLU A 66 -0.14 4.97 26.77
CA GLU A 66 -0.37 6.39 26.96
C GLU A 66 0.18 7.22 25.79
N VAL A 67 1.39 6.90 25.34
CA VAL A 67 2.04 7.55 24.19
C VAL A 67 1.21 7.34 22.92
N LEU A 68 0.73 6.11 22.69
CA LEU A 68 -0.09 5.80 21.53
C LEU A 68 -1.40 6.58 21.52
N GLU A 69 -2.07 6.71 22.67
CA GLU A 69 -3.34 7.46 22.77
C GLU A 69 -3.14 8.98 22.60
N SER A 70 -2.05 9.54 23.15
CA SER A 70 -1.67 10.93 22.91
C SER A 70 -1.43 11.20 21.42
N LEU A 71 -0.66 10.34 20.75
CA LEU A 71 -0.37 10.45 19.31
C LEU A 71 -1.63 10.34 18.45
N LYS A 72 -2.54 9.42 18.77
CA LYS A 72 -3.84 9.30 18.07
C LYS A 72 -4.67 10.57 18.24
N SER A 73 -4.70 11.14 19.45
CA SER A 73 -5.46 12.34 19.76
C SER A 73 -4.90 13.56 19.01
N GLU A 74 -3.58 13.72 18.97
CA GLU A 74 -2.91 14.77 18.20
C GLU A 74 -3.19 14.60 16.69
N ALA A 75 -3.05 13.38 16.17
CA ALA A 75 -3.29 13.08 14.76
C ALA A 75 -4.71 13.44 14.31
N ARG A 76 -5.72 13.19 15.17
CA ARG A 76 -7.12 13.61 14.93
C ARG A 76 -7.24 15.13 14.85
N ARG A 77 -6.62 15.88 15.78
CA ARG A 77 -6.64 17.36 15.77
C ARG A 77 -6.02 17.91 14.49
N SER A 78 -4.91 17.32 14.04
CA SER A 78 -4.22 17.72 12.81
C SER A 78 -4.81 17.13 11.52
N ARG A 79 -5.92 16.37 11.60
CA ARG A 79 -6.55 15.65 10.47
C ARG A 79 -5.57 14.79 9.65
N LYS A 80 -4.59 14.18 10.32
CA LYS A 80 -3.59 13.29 9.72
C LYS A 80 -3.73 11.86 10.27
N PRO A 81 -3.37 10.81 9.51
CA PRO A 81 -3.24 9.46 10.06
C PRO A 81 -2.14 9.40 11.12
N TYR A 82 -2.38 8.73 12.25
CA TYR A 82 -1.41 8.67 13.36
C TYR A 82 -0.08 8.04 12.93
N GLN A 83 -0.09 7.07 12.00
CA GLN A 83 1.15 6.47 11.49
C GLN A 83 2.00 7.48 10.71
N SER A 84 1.37 8.42 10.01
CA SER A 84 2.09 9.49 9.31
C SER A 84 2.67 10.49 10.30
N LEU A 85 1.95 10.82 11.38
CA LEU A 85 2.46 11.67 12.46
C LEU A 85 3.67 11.04 13.14
N ILE A 86 3.61 9.75 13.48
CA ILE A 86 4.75 9.01 14.05
C ILE A 86 5.98 9.13 13.14
N ASN A 87 5.80 8.89 11.84
CA ASN A 87 6.89 8.99 10.89
C ASN A 87 7.45 10.42 10.77
N GLU A 88 6.59 11.45 10.81
CA GLU A 88 7.03 12.86 10.81
C GLU A 88 7.88 13.18 12.05
N ILE A 89 7.48 12.72 13.24
CA ILE A 89 8.22 12.93 14.49
C ILE A 89 9.59 12.26 14.41
N LEU A 90 9.63 10.98 14.01
CA LEU A 90 10.90 10.24 13.87
C LEU A 90 11.82 10.90 12.83
N ALA A 91 11.29 11.33 11.69
CA ALA A 91 12.08 12.01 10.66
C ALA A 91 12.66 13.34 11.16
N LYS A 92 11.87 14.12 11.92
CA LYS A 92 12.37 15.37 12.54
C LYS A 92 13.47 15.10 13.55
N HIS A 93 13.33 14.05 14.37
CA HIS A 93 14.33 13.69 15.36
C HIS A 93 15.65 13.27 14.71
N VAL A 94 15.61 12.41 13.69
CA VAL A 94 16.80 11.99 12.94
C VAL A 94 17.50 13.19 12.28
N LYS A 95 16.74 14.13 11.68
CA LYS A 95 17.32 15.34 11.08
C LYS A 95 17.98 16.29 12.08
N LYS A 96 17.53 16.30 13.34
CA LYS A 96 18.11 17.13 14.40
C LYS A 96 19.37 16.50 15.00
N ALA A 97 19.45 15.17 14.99
CA ALA A 97 20.58 14.41 15.51
C ALA A 97 21.75 14.27 14.52
N ALA A 98 21.48 14.50 13.24
CA ALA A 98 22.47 14.60 12.16
C ALA A 98 23.04 16.03 12.09
#